data_AF-A0AAD5SYG3-F1
#
_entry.id   AF-A0AAD5SYG3-F1
#
_cell.length_a   1.000
_cell.length_b   1.000
_cell.length_c   1.000
_cell.angle_alpha   90.00
_cell.angle_beta   90.00
_cell.angle_gamma   90.00
#
_symmetry.space_group_name_H-M   'P 1'
#
loop_
_entity.id
_entity.type
_entity.pdbx_description
1 polymer ?
#
loop_
_entity_poly.entity_id
_entity_poly.type
_entity_poly.pdbx_seq_one_letter_code
_entity_poly.pdbx_strand_id
1 'polypeptide(L)'
;MIAPSDANSTTNDLSLRGVTDVISCFAVINVHLDRLIYCLAGILFNSASPEPFGGPKSFPRYWTYEGTTLSALIKFIINSAYRAYWGWKGRFGLDAVVSAVNRVLELHNETGRFKSLADELVLRGMDRSNHVECRKVSIIPAPLQFFGTTDNAEDLNVVYFSARDIRRNIDSE
;
A
#
# COMPACT_ATOMS: atom_id res chain seq x y z
N MET A 1 -32.21 -7.64 0.11
CA MET A 1 -32.01 -6.33 0.77
C MET A 1 -31.24 -6.62 2.05
N ILE A 2 -29.92 -6.39 2.06
CA ILE A 2 -29.08 -6.60 3.24
C ILE A 2 -29.25 -5.39 4.16
N ALA A 3 -29.47 -5.62 5.45
CA ALA A 3 -29.64 -4.55 6.44
C ALA A 3 -28.38 -3.66 6.50
N PRO A 4 -28.53 -2.33 6.68
CA PRO A 4 -27.39 -1.41 6.71
C PRO A 4 -26.39 -1.67 7.86
N SER A 5 -26.77 -2.45 8.87
CA SER A 5 -25.87 -2.93 9.93
C SER A 5 -24.88 -4.00 9.43
N ASP A 6 -25.33 -4.88 8.54
CA ASP A 6 -24.57 -6.07 8.14
C ASP A 6 -23.52 -5.70 7.07
N ALA A 7 -23.88 -4.78 6.17
CA ALA A 7 -22.96 -4.27 5.14
C ALA A 7 -21.71 -3.58 5.75
N ASN A 8 -21.87 -2.90 6.89
CA ASN A 8 -20.76 -2.26 7.60
C ASN A 8 -19.87 -3.29 8.33
N SER A 9 -20.47 -4.38 8.85
CA SER A 9 -19.71 -5.48 9.46
C SER A 9 -18.88 -6.25 8.43
N THR A 10 -19.47 -6.59 7.28
CA THR A 10 -18.79 -7.30 6.19
C THR A 10 -17.67 -6.46 5.57
N THR A 11 -17.89 -5.15 5.37
CA THR A 11 -16.85 -4.26 4.84
C THR A 11 -15.64 -4.14 5.77
N ASN A 12 -15.89 -4.12 7.10
CA ASN A 12 -14.83 -4.09 8.10
C ASN A 12 -14.04 -5.41 8.14
N ASP A 13 -14.71 -6.56 8.01
CA ASP A 13 -14.03 -7.87 7.96
C ASP A 13 -13.18 -8.03 6.69
N LEU A 14 -13.74 -7.68 5.52
CA LEU A 14 -13.00 -7.70 4.25
C LEU A 14 -11.78 -6.78 4.27
N SER A 15 -11.91 -5.61 4.90
CA SER A 15 -10.80 -4.68 5.00
C SER A 15 -9.72 -5.16 5.97
N LEU A 16 -10.09 -5.83 7.06
CA LEU A 16 -9.14 -6.46 7.98
C LEU A 16 -8.37 -7.60 7.30
N ARG A 17 -9.08 -8.43 6.51
CA ARG A 17 -8.46 -9.48 5.69
C ARG A 17 -7.52 -8.89 4.65
N GLY A 18 -7.96 -7.87 3.89
CA GLY A 18 -7.11 -7.21 2.90
C GLY A 18 -5.84 -6.58 3.49
N VAL A 19 -5.90 -6.03 4.71
CA VAL A 19 -4.70 -5.58 5.44
C VAL A 19 -3.78 -6.75 5.76
N THR A 20 -4.33 -7.86 6.23
CA THR A 20 -3.57 -9.08 6.57
C THR A 20 -2.90 -9.69 5.34
N ASP A 21 -3.59 -9.72 4.21
CA ASP A 21 -3.08 -10.23 2.94
C ASP A 21 -1.87 -9.41 2.47
N VAL A 22 -1.99 -8.07 2.47
CA VAL A 22 -0.87 -7.19 2.09
C VAL A 22 0.33 -7.34 3.03
N ILE A 23 0.11 -7.40 4.34
CA ILE A 23 1.19 -7.61 5.32
C ILE A 23 1.87 -8.98 5.09
N SER A 24 1.09 -10.02 4.80
CA SER A 24 1.61 -11.37 4.53
C SER A 24 2.47 -11.39 3.27
N CYS A 25 2.08 -10.64 2.24
CA CYS A 25 2.92 -10.47 1.04
C CYS A 25 4.22 -9.73 1.34
N PHE A 26 4.18 -8.69 2.18
CA PHE A 26 5.39 -7.98 2.57
C PHE A 26 6.32 -8.81 3.47
N ALA A 27 5.78 -9.75 4.23
CA ALA A 27 6.57 -10.61 5.11
C ALA A 27 7.55 -11.54 4.37
N VAL A 28 7.37 -11.76 3.07
CA VAL A 28 8.31 -12.58 2.25
C VAL A 28 9.59 -11.83 1.89
N ILE A 29 9.62 -10.51 2.10
CA ILE A 29 10.77 -9.67 1.79
C ILE A 29 11.54 -9.39 3.08
N ASN A 30 12.88 -9.54 3.01
CA ASN A 30 13.79 -9.23 4.12
C ASN A 30 14.04 -7.73 4.28
N VAL A 31 12.96 -6.95 4.45
CA VAL A 31 12.97 -5.49 4.59
C VAL A 31 11.99 -5.10 5.69
N HIS A 32 12.29 -4.03 6.42
CA HIS A 32 11.40 -3.53 7.48
C HIS A 32 10.00 -3.21 6.92
N LEU A 33 8.95 -3.77 7.53
CA LEU A 33 7.56 -3.65 7.07
C LEU A 33 7.13 -2.18 6.86
N ASP A 34 7.47 -1.30 7.80
CA ASP A 34 7.21 0.14 7.72
C ASP A 34 7.72 0.77 6.42
N ARG A 35 8.90 0.35 5.95
CA ARG A 35 9.47 0.83 4.68
C ARG A 35 8.59 0.43 3.51
N LEU A 36 8.10 -0.81 3.51
CA LEU A 36 7.22 -1.33 2.47
C LEU A 36 5.87 -0.61 2.46
N ILE A 37 5.31 -0.32 3.64
CA ILE A 37 4.05 0.44 3.78
C ILE A 37 4.23 1.90 3.31
N TYR A 38 5.33 2.56 3.68
CA TYR A 38 5.61 3.91 3.17
C TYR A 38 5.84 3.91 1.67
N CYS A 39 6.55 2.92 1.13
CA CYS A 39 6.74 2.78 -0.32
C CYS A 39 5.39 2.61 -1.04
N LEU A 40 4.50 1.77 -0.50
CA LEU A 40 3.14 1.57 -1.00
C LEU A 40 2.36 2.90 -1.03
N ALA A 41 2.40 3.65 0.06
CA ALA A 41 1.78 4.97 0.12
C ALA A 41 2.41 5.96 -0.87
N GLY A 42 3.74 5.95 -1.05
CA GLY A 42 4.42 6.80 -2.03
C GLY A 42 4.03 6.53 -3.48
N ILE A 43 3.67 5.28 -3.81
CA ILE A 43 3.14 4.91 -5.12
C ILE A 43 1.69 5.38 -5.26
N LEU A 44 0.84 5.07 -4.27
CA LEU A 44 -0.60 5.33 -4.35
C LEU A 44 -0.96 6.80 -4.16
N PHE A 45 -0.29 7.53 -3.28
CA PHE A 45 -0.62 8.91 -2.91
C PHE A 45 0.00 9.91 -3.90
N ASN A 46 -0.44 9.79 -5.15
CA ASN A 46 -0.09 10.68 -6.24
C ASN A 46 -1.38 11.19 -6.90
N SER A 47 -1.39 12.46 -7.31
CA SER A 47 -2.51 13.02 -8.08
C SER A 47 -2.83 12.24 -9.36
N ALA A 48 -1.83 11.57 -9.95
CA ALA A 48 -2.01 10.75 -11.14
C ALA A 48 -2.55 9.34 -10.85
N SER A 49 -2.63 8.93 -9.58
CA SER A 49 -3.20 7.63 -9.22
C SER A 49 -4.70 7.60 -9.50
N PRO A 50 -5.27 6.40 -9.73
CA PRO A 50 -6.72 6.28 -9.82
C PRO A 50 -7.39 6.61 -8.49
N GLU A 51 -8.67 6.92 -8.54
CA GLU A 51 -9.49 6.99 -7.34
C GLU A 51 -9.50 5.60 -6.64
N PRO A 52 -9.47 5.55 -5.30
CA PRO A 52 -9.71 6.63 -4.34
C PRO A 52 -8.44 7.39 -3.91
N PHE A 53 -7.28 7.08 -4.48
CA PHE A 53 -6.02 7.61 -3.98
C PHE A 53 -5.68 8.94 -4.64
N GLY A 54 -5.77 9.04 -5.97
CA GLY A 54 -5.45 10.27 -6.67
C GLY A 54 -6.60 11.28 -6.74
N GLY A 55 -6.55 12.14 -7.75
CA GLY A 55 -7.49 13.24 -7.94
C GLY A 55 -6.79 14.53 -8.36
N PRO A 56 -7.54 15.65 -8.45
CA PRO A 56 -6.99 16.94 -8.84
C PRO A 56 -5.80 17.33 -7.96
N LYS A 57 -4.76 17.93 -8.54
CA LYS A 57 -3.55 18.35 -7.80
C LYS A 57 -3.86 19.28 -6.62
N SER A 58 -4.94 20.05 -6.70
CA SER A 58 -5.39 20.97 -5.65
C SER A 58 -6.12 20.30 -4.50
N PHE A 59 -6.63 19.07 -4.67
CA PHE A 59 -7.34 18.33 -3.64
C PHE A 59 -7.32 16.82 -3.94
N PRO A 60 -6.13 16.18 -3.88
CA PRO A 60 -6.04 14.74 -4.08
C PRO A 60 -6.75 14.01 -2.94
N ARG A 61 -7.44 12.92 -3.24
CA ARG A 61 -8.31 12.24 -2.27
C ARG A 61 -7.55 11.63 -1.10
N TYR A 62 -6.28 11.26 -1.28
CA TYR A 62 -5.43 10.82 -0.17
C TYR A 62 -5.23 11.87 0.93
N TRP A 63 -5.50 13.17 0.68
CA TRP A 63 -5.47 14.21 1.73
C TRP A 63 -6.52 14.03 2.83
N THR A 64 -7.52 13.19 2.60
CA THR A 64 -8.50 12.83 3.65
C THR A 64 -7.91 11.89 4.71
N TYR A 65 -6.68 11.42 4.53
CA TYR A 65 -5.96 10.67 5.54
C TYR A 65 -5.42 11.61 6.65
N GLU A 66 -5.87 11.38 7.88
CA GLU A 66 -5.44 12.13 9.07
C GLU A 66 -4.81 11.21 10.14
N GLY A 67 -4.48 9.98 9.78
CA GLY A 67 -3.85 9.04 10.71
C GLY A 67 -2.41 9.42 11.03
N THR A 68 -1.94 9.00 12.21
CA THR A 68 -0.57 9.26 12.70
C THR A 68 0.27 7.98 12.83
N THR A 69 -0.29 6.83 12.46
CA THR A 69 0.35 5.52 12.62
C THR A 69 0.32 4.74 11.32
N LEU A 70 1.35 3.91 11.11
CA LEU A 70 1.43 3.03 9.94
C LEU A 70 0.27 2.03 9.87
N SER A 71 -0.20 1.53 11.01
CA SER A 71 -1.39 0.68 11.07
C SER A 71 -2.64 1.42 10.60
N ALA A 72 -2.78 2.72 10.92
CA ALA A 72 -3.87 3.52 10.39
C ALA A 72 -3.70 3.79 8.89
N LEU A 73 -2.46 3.95 8.40
CA LEU A 73 -2.16 4.19 6.99
C LEU A 73 -2.57 3.00 6.11
N ILE A 74 -2.12 1.79 6.45
CA ILE A 74 -2.48 0.59 5.67
C ILE A 74 -3.98 0.32 5.72
N LYS A 75 -4.62 0.50 6.90
CA LYS A 75 -6.08 0.40 7.03
C LYS A 75 -6.80 1.41 6.15
N PHE A 76 -6.34 2.66 6.12
CA PHE A 76 -6.93 3.69 5.26
C PHE A 76 -6.81 3.31 3.78
N ILE A 77 -5.66 2.82 3.33
CA ILE A 77 -5.46 2.42 1.94
C ILE A 77 -6.47 1.34 1.53
N ILE A 78 -6.56 0.28 2.33
CA ILE A 78 -7.44 -0.86 2.05
C ILE A 78 -8.92 -0.48 2.18
N ASN A 79 -9.30 0.21 3.26
CA ASN A 79 -10.67 0.70 3.45
C ASN A 79 -11.11 1.60 2.30
N SER A 80 -10.24 2.50 1.84
CA SER A 80 -10.57 3.40 0.74
C SER A 80 -10.83 2.62 -0.55
N ALA A 81 -10.00 1.62 -0.86
CA ALA A 81 -10.18 0.78 -2.04
C ALA A 81 -11.50 0.00 -1.99
N TYR A 82 -11.83 -0.63 -0.86
CA TYR A 82 -13.11 -1.33 -0.69
C TYR A 82 -14.31 -0.38 -0.72
N ARG A 83 -14.22 0.80 -0.10
CA ARG A 83 -15.28 1.81 -0.15
C ARG A 83 -15.53 2.29 -1.58
N ALA A 84 -14.48 2.49 -2.37
CA ALA A 84 -14.61 2.85 -3.78
C ALA A 84 -15.25 1.70 -4.59
N TYR A 85 -14.84 0.46 -4.31
CA TYR A 85 -15.42 -0.73 -4.92
C TYR A 85 -16.93 -0.84 -4.67
N TRP A 86 -17.36 -0.73 -3.41
CA TRP A 86 -18.78 -0.84 -3.05
C TRP A 86 -19.59 0.39 -3.45
N GLY A 87 -19.02 1.59 -3.31
CA GLY A 87 -19.71 2.86 -3.57
C GLY A 87 -19.97 3.12 -5.05
N TRP A 88 -19.01 2.80 -5.93
CA TRP A 88 -19.11 3.09 -7.37
C TRP A 88 -19.08 1.84 -8.25
N LYS A 89 -19.08 0.64 -7.66
CA LYS A 89 -18.98 -0.65 -8.36
C LYS A 89 -17.75 -0.75 -9.27
N GLY A 90 -16.67 -0.04 -8.90
CA GLY A 90 -15.45 0.07 -9.70
C GLY A 90 -14.28 -0.69 -9.08
N ARG A 91 -13.50 -1.41 -9.89
CA ARG A 91 -12.34 -2.19 -9.41
C ARG A 91 -11.02 -1.43 -9.40
N PHE A 92 -10.98 -0.25 -10.01
CA PHE A 92 -9.75 0.52 -10.23
C PHE A 92 -8.95 0.78 -8.95
N GLY A 93 -9.61 1.06 -7.82
CA GLY A 93 -8.93 1.25 -6.53
C GLY A 93 -8.25 -0.03 -6.01
N LEU A 94 -8.94 -1.17 -6.09
CA LEU A 94 -8.37 -2.46 -5.69
C LEU A 94 -7.24 -2.88 -6.63
N ASP A 95 -7.44 -2.75 -7.94
CA ASP A 95 -6.43 -3.06 -8.95
C ASP A 95 -5.17 -2.18 -8.76
N ALA A 96 -5.34 -0.91 -8.39
CA ALA A 96 -4.23 -0.02 -8.07
C ALA A 96 -3.45 -0.47 -6.82
N VAL A 97 -4.14 -0.92 -5.76
CA VAL A 97 -3.48 -1.47 -4.57
C VAL A 97 -2.67 -2.70 -4.96
N VAL A 98 -3.24 -3.64 -5.71
CA VAL A 98 -2.54 -4.86 -6.16
C VAL A 98 -1.31 -4.50 -6.98
N SER A 99 -1.46 -3.61 -7.96
CA SER A 99 -0.37 -3.16 -8.81
C SER A 99 0.73 -2.48 -7.99
N ALA A 100 0.36 -1.64 -7.01
CA ALA A 100 1.31 -0.97 -6.16
C ALA A 100 2.04 -1.94 -5.22
N VAL A 101 1.35 -2.91 -4.63
CA VAL A 101 1.97 -3.97 -3.79
C VAL A 101 2.99 -4.75 -4.59
N ASN A 102 2.62 -5.25 -5.78
CA ASN A 102 3.55 -5.95 -6.66
C ASN A 102 4.75 -5.09 -7.02
N ARG A 103 4.52 -3.80 -7.31
CA ARG A 103 5.62 -2.88 -7.60
C ARG A 103 6.55 -2.68 -6.41
N VAL A 104 6.02 -2.60 -5.18
CA VAL A 104 6.84 -2.55 -3.95
C VAL A 104 7.70 -3.81 -3.82
N LEU A 105 7.12 -4.99 -4.11
CA LEU A 105 7.85 -6.25 -4.04
C LEU A 105 9.00 -6.30 -5.06
N GLU A 106 8.73 -5.93 -6.31
CA GLU A 106 9.75 -5.84 -7.38
C GLU A 106 10.91 -4.91 -6.97
N LEU A 107 10.60 -3.69 -6.51
CA LEU A 107 11.59 -2.69 -6.13
C LEU A 107 12.56 -3.15 -5.04
N HIS A 108 12.13 -4.09 -4.19
CA HIS A 108 12.92 -4.60 -3.07
C HIS A 108 13.52 -5.99 -3.34
N ASN A 109 13.06 -6.70 -4.36
CA ASN A 109 13.66 -7.95 -4.84
C ASN A 109 14.75 -7.72 -5.90
N GLU A 110 14.66 -6.65 -6.69
CA GLU A 110 15.66 -6.31 -7.70
C GLU A 110 16.96 -5.79 -7.04
N THR A 111 18.07 -6.49 -7.24
CA THR A 111 19.39 -6.22 -6.64
C THR A 111 19.88 -4.80 -6.95
N GLY A 112 19.76 -3.90 -5.96
CA GLY A 112 20.46 -2.62 -5.86
C GLY A 112 20.05 -1.50 -6.85
N ARG A 113 19.52 -1.82 -8.04
CA ARG A 113 19.25 -0.86 -9.11
C ARG A 113 18.14 0.14 -8.79
N PHE A 114 17.17 -0.25 -7.98
CA PHE A 114 16.02 0.59 -7.67
C PHE A 114 16.02 1.14 -6.25
N LYS A 115 17.16 1.04 -5.54
CA LYS A 115 17.31 1.60 -4.19
C LYS A 115 16.94 3.08 -4.14
N SER A 116 17.41 3.87 -5.11
CA SER A 116 17.12 5.31 -5.18
C SER A 116 15.63 5.60 -5.37
N LEU A 117 14.95 4.81 -6.21
CA LEU A 117 13.51 4.95 -6.43
C LEU A 117 12.70 4.51 -5.21
N ALA A 118 13.08 3.39 -4.57
CA ALA A 118 12.46 2.94 -3.33
C ALA A 118 12.64 3.96 -2.20
N ASP A 119 13.84 4.55 -2.07
CA ASP A 119 14.13 5.60 -1.10
C ASP A 119 13.27 6.85 -1.36
N GLU A 120 13.14 7.28 -2.63
CA GLU A 120 12.25 8.38 -3.01
C GLU A 120 10.79 8.09 -2.65
N LEU A 121 10.31 6.88 -2.93
CA LEU A 121 8.94 6.48 -2.64
C LEU A 121 8.67 6.42 -1.14
N VAL A 122 9.62 5.96 -0.34
CA VAL A 122 9.51 5.97 1.13
C VAL A 122 9.38 7.39 1.64
N LEU A 123 10.27 8.30 1.23
CA LEU A 123 10.22 9.71 1.63
C LEU A 123 8.89 10.35 1.21
N ARG A 124 8.45 10.11 -0.02
CA ARG A 124 7.16 10.59 -0.51
C ARG A 124 6.00 10.03 0.31
N GLY A 125 6.02 8.74 0.65
CA GLY A 125 4.99 8.12 1.47
C GLY A 125 4.91 8.73 2.87
N MET A 126 6.06 9.01 3.49
CA MET A 126 6.14 9.68 4.79
C MET A 126 5.56 11.11 4.73
N ASP A 127 5.91 11.89 3.69
CA ASP A 127 5.37 13.24 3.43
C ASP A 127 3.84 13.22 3.27
N ARG A 128 3.37 12.38 2.35
CA ARG A 128 1.96 12.35 1.95
C ARG A 128 1.05 11.74 3.00
N SER A 129 1.61 10.96 3.92
CA SER A 129 0.89 10.44 5.09
C SER A 129 0.97 11.38 6.30
N ASN A 130 1.61 12.55 6.17
CA ASN A 130 1.79 13.51 7.28
C ASN A 130 2.49 12.90 8.51
N HIS A 131 3.28 11.83 8.32
CA HIS A 131 4.04 11.20 9.40
C HIS A 131 5.40 11.89 9.59
N VAL A 132 5.85 12.64 8.58
CA VAL A 132 7.04 13.50 8.64
C VAL A 132 6.80 14.74 7.79
N GLU A 133 7.24 15.90 8.28
CA GLU A 133 7.35 17.10 7.45
C GLU A 133 8.52 16.96 6.46
N CYS A 134 8.32 16.44 5.25
CA CYS A 134 9.43 16.26 4.29
C CYS A 134 10.03 17.57 3.78
N ARG A 135 9.45 18.75 4.08
CA ARG A 135 10.15 20.04 3.93
C ARG A 135 11.42 20.13 4.77
N LYS A 136 11.62 19.26 5.76
CA LYS A 136 12.77 19.25 6.68
C LYS A 136 13.61 17.95 6.64
N VAL A 137 13.14 16.89 5.98
CA VAL A 137 13.76 15.56 6.08
C VAL A 137 14.12 15.02 4.70
N SER A 138 15.42 15.04 4.38
CA SER A 138 16.02 14.44 3.19
C SER A 138 16.65 13.07 3.46
N ILE A 139 16.51 12.56 4.69
CA ILE A 139 17.22 11.36 5.18
C ILE A 139 16.19 10.38 5.70
N ILE A 140 16.21 9.16 5.16
CA ILE A 140 15.41 8.05 5.68
C ILE A 140 15.98 7.63 7.04
N PRO A 141 15.16 7.53 8.11
CA PRO A 141 15.60 7.09 9.42
C PRO A 141 16.33 5.74 9.36
N ALA A 142 17.37 5.55 10.18
CA ALA A 142 18.22 4.35 10.13
C ALA A 142 17.45 3.00 10.13
N PRO A 143 16.37 2.81 10.90
CA PRO A 143 15.58 1.56 10.88
C PRO A 143 14.89 1.27 9.54
N LEU A 144 14.70 2.30 8.70
CA LEU A 144 14.01 2.22 7.42
C LEU A 144 14.97 2.24 6.23
N GLN A 145 16.28 2.33 6.47
CA GLN A 145 17.27 2.31 5.40
C GLN A 145 17.35 0.91 4.78
N PHE A 146 17.52 0.86 3.47
CA PHE A 146 17.72 -0.40 2.76
C PHE A 146 19.16 -0.88 2.95
N PHE A 147 19.31 -1.97 3.71
CA PHE A 147 20.55 -2.73 3.76
C PHE A 147 20.48 -3.77 2.65
N GLY A 148 21.21 -3.55 1.55
CA GLY A 148 21.21 -4.49 0.43
C GLY A 148 21.61 -5.89 0.89
N THR A 149 20.90 -6.91 0.41
CA THR A 149 21.28 -8.30 0.64
C THR A 149 22.60 -8.55 -0.09
N THR A 150 23.67 -8.77 0.67
CA THR A 150 24.98 -9.16 0.14
C THR A 150 24.88 -10.56 -0.49
N ASP A 151 25.07 -10.61 -1.82
CA ASP A 151 25.70 -11.67 -2.61
C ASP A 151 25.30 -13.15 -2.42
N ASN A 152 24.05 -13.47 -2.09
CA ASN A 152 23.53 -14.84 -2.28
C ASN A 152 22.18 -14.78 -3.00
N ALA A 153 22.26 -14.75 -4.34
CA ALA A 153 21.12 -14.92 -5.22
C ALA A 153 20.69 -16.40 -5.21
N GLU A 154 20.06 -16.84 -4.13
CA GLU A 154 19.14 -17.97 -4.21
C GLU A 154 17.80 -17.41 -4.70
N ASP A 155 17.28 -17.98 -5.78
CA ASP A 155 16.02 -17.64 -6.41
C ASP A 155 14.88 -17.60 -5.38
N LEU A 156 14.61 -16.41 -4.84
CA LEU A 156 13.41 -16.15 -4.07
C LEU A 156 12.24 -16.30 -5.03
N ASN A 157 11.49 -17.40 -4.86
CA ASN A 157 10.23 -17.67 -5.52
C ASN A 157 9.34 -16.42 -5.41
N VAL A 158 9.28 -15.62 -6.48
CA VAL A 158 8.49 -14.39 -6.51
C VAL A 158 7.02 -14.78 -6.49
N VAL A 159 6.43 -14.79 -5.29
CA VAL A 159 4.99 -14.91 -5.12
C VAL A 159 4.40 -13.56 -5.51
N TYR A 160 3.99 -13.43 -6.77
CA TYR A 160 3.22 -12.28 -7.24
C TYR A 160 1.89 -12.25 -6.48
N PHE A 161 1.58 -11.11 -5.87
CA PHE A 161 0.28 -10.89 -5.27
C PHE A 161 -0.75 -10.82 -6.40
N SER A 162 -1.59 -11.84 -6.49
CA SER A 162 -2.55 -11.93 -7.58
C SER A 162 -3.81 -11.16 -7.19
N ALA A 163 -4.46 -10.52 -8.16
CA ALA A 163 -5.82 -10.02 -7.98
C ALA A 163 -6.80 -11.13 -7.50
N ARG A 164 -6.44 -12.41 -7.67
CA ARG A 164 -7.18 -13.57 -7.14
C ARG A 164 -7.20 -13.66 -5.61
N ASP A 165 -6.17 -13.15 -4.93
CA ASP A 165 -6.07 -13.22 -3.47
C ASP A 165 -7.05 -12.22 -2.81
N ILE A 166 -7.24 -11.05 -3.43
CA ILE A 166 -8.33 -10.12 -3.07
C ILE A 166 -9.70 -10.65 -3.53
N ARG A 167 -9.80 -11.25 -4.74
CA ARG A 167 -11.08 -11.73 -5.30
C ARG A 167 -11.68 -12.91 -4.56
N ARG A 168 -10.89 -13.84 -4.02
CA ARG A 168 -11.43 -14.97 -3.22
C ARG A 168 -12.30 -14.45 -2.08
N ASN A 169 -11.95 -13.33 -1.47
CA ASN A 169 -12.75 -12.75 -0.40
C ASN A 169 -14.04 -12.06 -0.89
N ILE A 170 -14.13 -11.66 -2.16
CA ILE A 170 -15.32 -11.00 -2.73
C ILE A 170 -16.30 -12.04 -3.32
N ASP A 171 -15.78 -13.11 -3.93
CA ASP A 171 -16.58 -14.10 -4.68
C ASP A 171 -16.99 -15.34 -3.84
N SER A 172 -16.64 -15.41 -2.54
CA SER A 172 -16.91 -16.55 -1.65
C SER A 172 -18.13 -16.37 -0.71
N GLU A 173 -18.93 -15.32 -0.92
CA GLU A 173 -20.25 -15.09 -0.31
C GLU A 173 -21.34 -15.08 -1.39
#